data_AF-A0A6L5I347-F1
#
_entry.id   AF-A0A6L5I347-F1
#
_cell.length_a   1.000
_cell.length_b   1.000
_cell.length_c   1.000
_cell.angle_alpha   90.00
_cell.angle_beta   90.00
_cell.angle_gamma   90.00
#
_symmetry.space_group_name_H-M   'P 1'
#
loop_
_entity.id
_entity.type
_entity.pdbx_description
1 polymer ?
#
loop_
_entity_poly.entity_id
_entity_poly.type
_entity_poly.pdbx_seq_one_letter_code
_entity_poly.pdbx_strand_id
1 'polypeptide(L)'
;MPKSAHVDAFASFTLAILLLFVGKELAARVAWLRRYGIPEPVVGGMSCAAIVCLLYYGFDLAVAFALDARDMLLEDGQSVAAFYELVPLGTEGREPGWLAHARDALENALQDSFDELDENPWVLQLYAQDEPSFDQYMQTLRDYVQPRARDTAFTEFYLRFFGHHLRAVAKPGGLFEDTVVTRLRW
;
A
#
# COMPACT_ATOMS: atom_id res chain seq x y z
N MET A 1 -24.66 5.05 -25.80
CA MET A 1 -23.49 4.72 -24.97
C MET A 1 -22.27 5.19 -25.74
N PRO A 2 -21.44 6.09 -25.17
CA PRO A 2 -20.21 6.53 -25.83
C PRO A 2 -19.33 5.31 -26.11
N LYS A 3 -18.59 5.34 -27.20
CA LYS A 3 -17.64 4.25 -27.51
C LYS A 3 -16.49 4.33 -26.51
N SER A 4 -16.29 3.26 -25.74
CA SER A 4 -15.20 3.17 -24.76
C SER A 4 -13.96 2.55 -25.41
N ALA A 5 -12.91 3.35 -25.56
CA ALA A 5 -11.59 2.89 -25.95
C ALA A 5 -10.80 2.56 -24.68
N HIS A 6 -10.47 1.28 -24.49
CA HIS A 6 -9.59 0.83 -23.43
C HIS A 6 -8.15 0.88 -23.90
N VAL A 7 -7.29 1.55 -23.13
CA VAL A 7 -5.85 1.61 -23.38
C VAL A 7 -5.17 0.66 -22.38
N ASP A 8 -4.46 -0.33 -22.92
CA ASP A 8 -3.72 -1.32 -22.12
C ASP A 8 -2.68 -0.66 -21.21
N ALA A 9 -2.28 -1.37 -20.15
CA ALA A 9 -1.42 -0.82 -19.11
C ALA A 9 -0.04 -0.36 -19.63
N PHE A 10 0.59 -1.16 -20.52
CA PHE A 10 1.87 -0.80 -21.16
C PHE A 10 1.74 0.43 -22.08
N ALA A 11 0.65 0.52 -22.83
CA ALA A 11 0.36 1.66 -23.70
C ALA A 11 0.05 2.93 -22.88
N SER A 12 -0.67 2.80 -21.77
CA SER A 12 -0.97 3.89 -20.83
C SER A 12 0.31 4.44 -20.18
N PHE A 13 1.24 3.55 -19.80
CA PHE A 13 2.55 3.94 -19.28
C PHE A 13 3.41 4.67 -20.33
N THR A 14 3.51 4.12 -21.53
CA THR A 14 4.25 4.76 -22.63
C THR A 14 3.67 6.14 -22.96
N LEU A 15 2.34 6.25 -22.99
CA LEU A 15 1.65 7.52 -23.18
C LEU A 15 1.97 8.52 -22.06
N ALA A 16 2.02 8.08 -20.80
CA ALA A 16 2.38 8.93 -19.68
C ALA A 16 3.81 9.49 -19.79
N ILE A 17 4.78 8.66 -20.20
CA ILE A 17 6.15 9.09 -20.48
C ILE A 17 6.18 10.11 -21.63
N LEU A 18 5.49 9.82 -22.75
CA LEU A 18 5.41 10.74 -23.87
C LEU A 18 4.78 12.08 -23.46
N LEU A 19 3.71 12.05 -22.66
CA LEU A 19 3.06 13.24 -22.12
C LEU A 19 3.96 14.03 -21.19
N LEU A 20 4.83 13.37 -20.42
CA LEU A 20 5.85 14.03 -19.61
C LEU A 20 6.85 14.78 -20.50
N PHE A 21 7.37 14.14 -21.56
CA PHE A 21 8.26 14.80 -22.52
C PHE A 21 7.59 15.95 -23.25
N VAL A 22 6.33 15.79 -23.65
CA VAL A 22 5.52 16.88 -24.23
C VAL A 22 5.33 18.01 -23.22
N GLY A 23 5.05 17.69 -21.95
CA GLY A 23 4.94 18.65 -20.85
C GLY A 23 6.23 19.43 -20.64
N LYS A 24 7.39 18.77 -20.72
CA LYS A 24 8.72 19.38 -20.64
C LYS A 24 8.98 20.35 -21.80
N GLU A 25 8.68 19.96 -23.03
CA GLU A 25 8.81 20.82 -24.21
C GLU A 25 7.87 22.04 -24.14
N LEU A 26 6.61 21.84 -23.73
CA LEU A 26 5.64 22.93 -23.55
C LEU A 26 6.05 23.89 -22.42
N ALA A 27 6.50 23.36 -21.28
CA ALA A 27 6.99 24.17 -20.17
C ALA A 27 8.24 24.99 -20.55
N ALA A 28 9.12 24.44 -21.41
CA ALA A 28 10.29 25.14 -21.91
C ALA A 28 9.94 26.26 -22.92
N ARG A 29 8.92 26.06 -23.76
CA ARG A 29 8.50 27.01 -24.82
C ARG A 29 7.57 28.11 -24.33
N VAL A 30 6.74 27.85 -23.32
CA VAL A 30 5.75 28.81 -22.82
C VAL A 30 6.30 29.58 -21.63
N ALA A 31 6.65 30.85 -21.86
CA ALA A 31 7.25 31.71 -20.84
C ALA A 31 6.39 31.89 -19.57
N TRP A 32 5.05 31.79 -19.68
CA TRP A 32 4.13 31.86 -18.55
C TRP A 32 4.24 30.62 -17.64
N LEU A 33 4.25 29.41 -18.21
CA LEU A 33 4.41 28.16 -17.45
C LEU A 33 5.74 28.14 -16.69
N ARG A 34 6.82 28.59 -17.35
CA ARG A 34 8.14 28.75 -16.73
C ARG A 34 8.15 29.79 -15.61
N ARG A 35 7.40 30.89 -15.76
CA ARG A 35 7.35 32.00 -14.77
C ARG A 35 6.65 31.59 -13.47
N TYR A 36 5.70 30.66 -13.53
CA TYR A 36 4.99 30.12 -12.36
C TYR A 36 5.61 28.82 -11.82
N GLY A 37 6.68 28.31 -12.43
CA GLY A 37 7.37 27.10 -11.96
C GLY A 37 6.50 25.85 -11.92
N ILE A 38 5.50 25.76 -12.81
CA ILE A 38 4.56 24.63 -12.83
C ILE A 38 5.36 23.36 -13.16
N PRO A 39 5.27 22.29 -12.33
CA PRO A 39 5.98 21.05 -12.60
C PRO A 39 5.61 20.45 -13.95
N GLU A 40 6.61 19.94 -14.67
CA GLU A 40 6.45 19.29 -15.99
C GLU A 40 5.37 18.18 -16.01
N PRO A 41 5.24 17.33 -14.96
CA PRO A 41 4.18 16.32 -14.91
C PRO A 41 2.76 16.93 -14.92
N VAL A 42 2.58 18.11 -14.31
CA VAL A 42 1.28 18.79 -14.24
C VAL A 42 0.90 19.33 -15.62
N VAL A 43 1.85 19.89 -16.36
CA VAL A 43 1.63 20.40 -17.73
C VAL A 43 1.28 19.24 -18.68
N GLY A 44 2.00 18.12 -18.58
CA GLY A 44 1.69 16.90 -19.33
C GLY A 44 0.29 16.36 -19.01
N GLY A 45 -0.06 16.29 -17.73
CA GLY A 45 -1.39 15.87 -17.26
C GLY A 45 -2.53 16.78 -17.75
N MET A 46 -2.37 18.09 -17.68
CA MET A 46 -3.36 19.06 -18.19
C MET A 46 -3.54 18.93 -19.71
N SER A 47 -2.47 18.69 -20.44
CA SER A 47 -2.51 18.48 -21.89
C SER A 47 -3.28 17.20 -22.25
N CYS A 48 -3.02 16.11 -21.51
CA CYS A 48 -3.76 14.86 -21.64
C CYS A 48 -5.25 15.05 -21.36
N ALA A 49 -5.58 15.72 -20.24
CA ALA A 49 -6.96 16.01 -19.87
C ALA A 49 -7.68 16.84 -20.94
N ALA A 50 -7.02 17.85 -21.52
CA ALA A 50 -7.58 18.66 -22.59
C ALA A 50 -7.86 17.84 -23.86
N ILE A 51 -6.95 16.93 -24.23
CA ILE A 51 -7.12 16.04 -25.39
C ILE A 51 -8.28 15.06 -25.15
N VAL A 52 -8.32 14.39 -24.00
CA VAL A 52 -9.41 13.47 -23.65
C VAL A 52 -10.75 14.20 -23.60
N CYS A 53 -10.78 15.42 -23.05
CA CYS A 53 -11.97 16.27 -23.03
C CYS A 53 -12.45 16.60 -24.46
N LEU A 54 -11.54 17.00 -25.36
CA LEU A 54 -11.88 17.24 -26.76
C LEU A 54 -12.39 15.98 -27.48
N LEU A 55 -11.79 14.83 -27.21
CA LEU A 55 -12.23 13.56 -27.78
C LEU A 55 -13.63 13.15 -27.27
N TYR A 56 -13.91 13.37 -25.99
CA TYR A 56 -15.20 13.07 -25.40
C TYR A 56 -16.30 13.98 -25.96
N TYR A 57 -16.11 15.30 -25.93
CA TYR A 57 -17.13 16.24 -26.41
C TYR A 57 -17.24 16.32 -27.94
N GLY A 58 -16.16 16.06 -28.67
CA GLY A 58 -16.14 16.15 -30.13
C GLY A 58 -16.53 14.85 -30.85
N PHE A 59 -16.18 13.69 -30.28
CA PHE A 59 -16.32 12.39 -30.95
C PHE A 59 -17.10 11.35 -30.13
N ASP A 60 -17.66 11.73 -28.97
CA ASP A 60 -18.38 10.82 -28.04
C ASP A 60 -17.53 9.57 -27.68
N LEU A 61 -16.21 9.76 -27.60
CA LEU A 61 -15.23 8.73 -27.30
C LEU A 61 -14.78 8.85 -25.85
N ALA A 62 -15.08 7.84 -25.05
CA ALA A 62 -14.59 7.72 -23.69
C ALA A 62 -13.27 6.94 -23.70
N VAL A 63 -12.19 7.55 -23.18
CA VAL A 63 -10.88 6.89 -23.06
C VAL A 63 -10.68 6.47 -21.61
N ALA A 64 -10.47 5.18 -21.39
CA ALA A 64 -10.14 4.63 -20.08
C ALA A 64 -8.70 4.11 -20.10
N PHE A 65 -7.89 4.57 -19.14
CA PHE A 65 -6.50 4.16 -18.97
C PHE A 65 -6.41 3.08 -17.88
N ALA A 66 -5.77 1.96 -18.18
CA ALA A 66 -5.45 0.95 -17.18
C ALA A 66 -4.25 1.43 -16.33
N LEU A 67 -4.43 1.42 -15.00
CA LEU A 67 -3.43 1.89 -14.03
C LEU A 67 -2.57 0.76 -13.44
N ASP A 68 -2.89 -0.50 -13.73
CA ASP A 68 -2.26 -1.69 -13.10
C ASP A 68 -0.73 -1.73 -13.24
N ALA A 69 -0.16 -1.18 -14.32
CA ALA A 69 1.29 -1.12 -14.51
C ALA A 69 2.01 -0.15 -13.56
N ARG A 70 1.28 0.83 -13.00
CA ARG A 70 1.85 1.86 -12.12
C ARG A 70 2.15 1.33 -10.71
N ASP A 71 1.46 0.27 -10.30
CA ASP A 71 1.55 -0.25 -8.93
C ASP A 71 2.63 -1.32 -8.75
N MET A 72 3.27 -1.73 -9.85
CA MET A 72 4.29 -2.78 -9.80
C MET A 72 5.61 -2.40 -10.47
N LEU A 73 5.72 -1.37 -11.32
CA LEU A 73 6.99 -1.01 -11.95
C LEU A 73 7.87 -0.12 -11.04
N LEU A 74 9.12 -0.50 -10.82
CA LEU A 74 10.10 0.28 -10.04
C LEU A 74 10.60 1.51 -10.83
N GLU A 75 11.33 2.40 -10.15
CA GLU A 75 11.84 3.66 -10.71
C GLU A 75 12.79 3.50 -11.91
N ASP A 76 13.37 2.31 -12.10
CA ASP A 76 14.23 1.99 -13.25
C ASP A 76 13.44 1.74 -14.56
N GLY A 77 12.11 1.63 -14.48
CA GLY A 77 11.23 1.40 -15.62
C GLY A 77 11.36 0.00 -16.24
N GLN A 78 12.05 -0.93 -15.57
CA GLN A 78 12.28 -2.30 -16.03
C GLN A 78 11.88 -3.32 -14.97
N SER A 79 12.26 -3.09 -13.72
CA SER A 79 12.00 -4.02 -12.62
C SER A 79 10.55 -3.92 -12.18
N VAL A 80 9.98 -5.06 -11.78
CA VAL A 80 8.61 -5.17 -11.29
C VAL A 80 8.60 -5.71 -9.86
N ALA A 81 7.83 -5.11 -8.96
CA ALA A 81 7.61 -5.54 -7.58
C ALA A 81 6.15 -5.90 -7.34
N ALA A 82 5.95 -6.89 -6.49
CA ALA A 82 4.66 -7.20 -5.89
C ALA A 82 4.80 -7.02 -4.37
N PHE A 83 3.85 -6.32 -3.75
CA PHE A 83 3.81 -6.10 -2.32
C PHE A 83 2.70 -6.95 -1.70
N TYR A 84 3.04 -7.71 -0.66
CA TYR A 84 2.09 -8.53 0.08
C TYR A 84 2.21 -8.23 1.56
N GLU A 85 1.07 -8.07 2.22
CA GLU A 85 1.00 -7.95 3.67
C GLU A 85 0.77 -9.34 4.28
N LEU A 86 1.64 -9.73 5.21
CA LEU A 86 1.49 -10.98 5.95
C LEU A 86 0.56 -10.74 7.14
N VAL A 87 -0.58 -11.44 7.15
CA VAL A 87 -1.53 -11.39 8.27
C VAL A 87 -1.10 -12.40 9.34
N PRO A 88 -1.03 -12.01 10.62
CA PRO A 88 -0.67 -12.93 11.69
C PRO A 88 -1.72 -14.04 11.85
N LEU A 89 -1.23 -15.28 11.98
CA LEU A 89 -2.05 -16.44 12.29
C LEU A 89 -2.04 -16.70 13.81
N GLY A 90 -3.21 -16.85 14.42
CA GLY A 90 -3.33 -17.19 15.84
C GLY A 90 -2.75 -18.57 16.14
N THR A 91 -1.59 -18.59 16.80
CA THR A 91 -0.86 -19.81 17.17
C THR A 91 -1.23 -20.34 18.55
N GLU A 92 -1.87 -19.52 19.39
CA GLU A 92 -2.27 -19.89 20.75
C GLU A 92 -3.23 -21.07 20.75
N GLY A 93 -2.94 -22.09 21.58
CA GLY A 93 -3.77 -23.28 21.73
C GLY A 93 -3.76 -24.24 20.53
N ARG A 94 -2.91 -24.02 19.51
CA ARG A 94 -2.74 -24.91 18.38
C ARG A 94 -1.83 -26.09 18.73
N GLU A 95 -2.10 -27.25 18.15
CA GLU A 95 -1.22 -28.42 18.27
C GLU A 95 0.12 -28.16 17.56
N PRO A 96 1.26 -28.63 18.12
CA PRO A 96 2.57 -28.53 17.46
C PRO A 96 2.58 -29.02 16.00
N GLY A 97 1.86 -30.10 15.68
CA GLY A 97 1.77 -30.63 14.32
C GLY A 97 1.12 -29.66 13.34
N TRP A 98 0.11 -28.91 13.78
CA TRP A 98 -0.52 -27.87 12.97
C TRP A 98 0.44 -26.69 12.72
N LEU A 99 1.20 -26.28 13.74
CA LEU A 99 2.19 -25.21 13.61
C LEU A 99 3.32 -25.59 12.63
N ALA A 100 3.79 -26.84 12.69
CA ALA A 100 4.76 -27.36 11.73
C ALA A 100 4.20 -27.33 10.31
N HIS A 101 2.95 -27.77 10.12
CA HIS A 101 2.30 -27.72 8.81
C HIS A 101 2.16 -26.28 8.26
N ALA A 102 1.79 -25.32 9.10
CA ALA A 102 1.70 -23.91 8.70
C ALA A 102 3.06 -23.33 8.29
N ARG A 103 4.13 -23.68 9.04
CA ARG A 103 5.51 -23.32 8.67
C ARG A 103 5.88 -23.93 7.32
N ASP A 104 5.65 -25.23 7.14
CA ASP A 104 6.03 -25.94 5.92
C ASP A 104 5.28 -25.41 4.70
N ALA A 105 4.01 -24.99 4.88
CA ALA A 105 3.24 -24.34 3.82
C ALA A 105 3.86 -22.99 3.39
N LEU A 106 4.32 -22.17 4.35
CA LEU A 106 5.02 -20.92 4.05
C LEU A 106 6.37 -21.18 3.35
N GLU A 107 7.12 -22.17 3.83
CA GLU A 107 8.39 -22.58 3.24
C GLU A 107 8.21 -23.03 1.78
N ASN A 108 7.28 -23.95 1.54
CA ASN A 108 6.99 -24.45 0.20
C ASN A 108 6.50 -23.32 -0.72
N ALA A 109 5.63 -22.43 -0.23
CA ALA A 109 5.17 -21.29 -1.02
C ALA A 109 6.34 -20.39 -1.46
N LEU A 110 7.33 -20.17 -0.60
CA LEU A 110 8.51 -19.37 -0.97
C LEU A 110 9.45 -20.14 -1.91
N GLN A 111 9.65 -21.44 -1.71
CA GLN A 111 10.53 -22.24 -2.57
C GLN A 111 9.95 -22.45 -3.97
N ASP A 112 8.64 -22.67 -4.07
CA ASP A 112 7.98 -23.03 -5.33
C ASP A 112 7.56 -21.80 -6.17
N SER A 113 7.56 -20.59 -5.59
CA SER A 113 7.07 -19.39 -6.29
C SER A 113 8.12 -18.65 -7.12
N PHE A 114 9.42 -18.93 -6.93
CA PHE A 114 10.49 -18.15 -7.55
C PHE A 114 11.47 -19.05 -8.31
N ASP A 115 11.43 -18.97 -9.64
CA ASP A 115 12.43 -19.59 -10.50
C ASP A 115 13.81 -18.91 -10.33
N GLU A 116 14.88 -19.71 -10.31
CA GLU A 116 16.26 -19.19 -10.28
C GLU A 116 16.65 -18.67 -11.66
N LEU A 117 16.95 -17.37 -11.77
CA LEU A 117 17.29 -16.69 -13.02
C LEU A 117 18.68 -16.06 -12.93
N ASP A 118 19.54 -16.33 -13.92
CA ASP A 118 20.93 -15.83 -13.95
C ASP A 118 21.05 -14.33 -14.25
N GLU A 119 20.17 -13.81 -15.12
CA GLU A 119 20.28 -12.42 -15.61
C GLU A 119 19.35 -11.43 -14.88
N ASN A 120 18.24 -11.90 -14.30
CA ASN A 120 17.24 -11.06 -13.63
C ASN A 120 16.71 -11.75 -12.36
N PRO A 121 17.50 -11.82 -11.28
CA PRO A 121 17.12 -12.56 -10.08
C PRO A 121 15.97 -11.89 -9.34
N TRP A 122 15.13 -12.70 -8.70
CA TRP A 122 14.14 -12.21 -7.75
C TRP A 122 14.81 -11.64 -6.51
N VAL A 123 14.38 -10.46 -6.08
CA VAL A 123 14.80 -9.86 -4.80
C VAL A 123 13.61 -9.90 -3.84
N LEU A 124 13.66 -10.80 -2.85
CA LEU A 124 12.68 -10.85 -1.78
C LEU A 124 13.15 -9.97 -0.61
N GLN A 125 12.31 -9.00 -0.22
CA GLN A 125 12.57 -8.15 0.92
C GLN A 125 11.45 -8.30 1.96
N LEU A 126 11.85 -8.64 3.19
CA LEU A 126 10.93 -8.78 4.32
C LEU A 126 11.12 -7.58 5.26
N TYR A 127 10.02 -6.91 5.58
CA TYR A 127 9.99 -5.85 6.56
C TYR A 127 9.21 -6.32 7.78
N ALA A 128 9.86 -6.29 8.94
CA ALA A 128 9.19 -6.38 10.23
C ALA A 128 9.22 -5.00 10.85
N GLN A 129 8.04 -4.42 11.07
CA GLN A 129 7.90 -3.20 11.87
C GLN A 129 7.09 -3.55 13.10
N ASP A 130 7.58 -3.09 14.26
CA ASP A 130 6.75 -3.08 15.46
C ASP A 130 5.60 -2.10 15.22
N GLU A 131 4.37 -2.55 15.43
CA GLU A 131 3.20 -1.67 15.36
C GLU A 131 3.06 -0.95 16.72
N PRO A 132 3.40 0.36 16.81
CA PRO A 132 3.33 1.08 18.06
C PRO A 132 1.88 1.49 18.39
N SER A 133 0.95 1.38 17.44
CA SER A 133 -0.42 1.84 17.58
C SER A 133 -1.42 0.69 17.61
N PHE A 134 -2.09 0.54 18.76
CA PHE A 134 -3.19 -0.43 18.90
C PHE A 134 -4.54 0.15 18.47
N ASP A 135 -4.56 1.23 17.70
CA ASP A 135 -5.79 1.93 17.34
C ASP A 135 -6.68 1.08 16.42
N GLN A 136 -6.07 0.39 15.46
CA GLN A 136 -6.78 -0.54 14.57
C GLN A 136 -7.36 -1.72 15.37
N TYR A 137 -6.60 -2.28 16.30
CA TYR A 137 -7.10 -3.33 17.21
C TYR A 137 -8.28 -2.82 18.04
N MET A 138 -8.20 -1.61 18.59
CA MET A 138 -9.29 -1.00 19.34
C MET A 138 -10.54 -0.77 18.48
N GLN A 139 -10.38 -0.49 17.20
CA GLN A 139 -11.49 -0.34 16.26
C GLN A 139 -12.16 -1.70 15.99
N THR A 140 -11.37 -2.74 15.69
CA THR A 140 -11.87 -4.11 15.56
C THR A 140 -12.59 -4.59 16.81
N LEU A 141 -12.08 -4.28 18.01
CA LEU A 141 -12.72 -4.64 19.27
C LEU A 141 -14.08 -3.94 19.44
N ARG A 142 -14.19 -2.67 19.05
CA ARG A 142 -15.47 -1.93 19.07
C ARG A 142 -16.47 -2.55 18.09
N ASP A 143 -16.02 -2.91 16.90
CA ASP A 143 -16.88 -3.50 15.87
C ASP A 143 -17.35 -4.91 16.24
N TYR A 144 -16.52 -5.66 16.98
CA TYR A 144 -16.86 -6.98 17.53
C TYR A 144 -17.95 -6.92 18.61
N VAL A 145 -18.21 -5.76 19.22
CA VAL A 145 -19.26 -5.62 20.24
C VAL A 145 -20.62 -5.96 19.66
N GLN A 146 -21.20 -7.03 20.20
CA GLN A 146 -22.53 -7.51 19.85
C GLN A 146 -23.59 -6.43 20.10
N PRO A 147 -24.64 -6.31 19.25
CA PRO A 147 -25.65 -5.25 19.37
C PRO A 147 -26.27 -5.13 20.76
N ARG A 148 -26.52 -6.25 21.43
CA ARG A 148 -27.11 -6.31 22.79
C ARG A 148 -26.23 -5.70 23.90
N ALA A 149 -24.93 -5.56 23.65
CA ALA A 149 -23.95 -5.09 24.62
C ALA A 149 -23.40 -3.69 24.29
N ARG A 150 -23.82 -3.11 23.17
CA ARG A 150 -23.49 -1.73 22.78
C ARG A 150 -24.13 -0.75 23.76
N ASP A 151 -23.43 0.35 24.00
CA ASP A 151 -23.89 1.47 24.84
C ASP A 151 -24.23 1.08 26.30
N THR A 152 -23.72 -0.07 26.77
CA THR A 152 -23.82 -0.44 28.19
C THR A 152 -22.68 0.18 28.96
N ALA A 153 -22.95 0.58 30.22
CA ALA A 153 -21.94 1.16 31.10
C ALA A 153 -20.71 0.24 31.29
N PHE A 154 -20.91 -1.09 31.27
CA PHE A 154 -19.82 -2.05 31.34
C PHE A 154 -18.95 -2.03 30.07
N THR A 155 -19.56 -2.09 28.88
CA THR A 155 -18.81 -2.07 27.62
C THR A 155 -18.05 -0.77 27.45
N GLU A 156 -18.65 0.38 27.76
CA GLU A 156 -17.96 1.67 27.70
C GLU A 156 -16.76 1.73 28.65
N PHE A 157 -16.95 1.28 29.90
CA PHE A 157 -15.87 1.21 30.87
C PHE A 157 -14.75 0.28 30.40
N TYR A 158 -15.10 -0.90 29.91
CA TYR A 158 -14.15 -1.91 29.45
C TYR A 158 -13.34 -1.38 28.27
N LEU A 159 -13.97 -0.86 27.22
CA LEU A 159 -13.28 -0.30 26.05
C LEU A 159 -12.35 0.85 26.43
N ARG A 160 -12.78 1.73 27.34
CA ARG A 160 -11.96 2.84 27.84
C ARG A 160 -10.75 2.34 28.62
N PHE A 161 -10.96 1.39 29.54
CA PHE A 161 -9.90 0.82 30.37
C PHE A 161 -8.89 0.03 29.53
N PHE A 162 -9.37 -0.81 28.61
CA PHE A 162 -8.54 -1.62 27.74
C PHE A 162 -7.69 -0.75 26.79
N GLY A 163 -8.31 0.28 26.18
CA GLY A 163 -7.57 1.24 25.35
C GLY A 163 -6.56 2.09 26.14
N HIS A 164 -6.76 2.29 27.45
CA HIS A 164 -5.74 2.91 28.30
C HIS A 164 -4.58 1.94 28.57
N HIS A 165 -4.88 0.67 28.85
CA HIS A 165 -3.87 -0.36 29.06
C HIS A 165 -2.97 -0.57 27.84
N LEU A 166 -3.56 -0.70 26.64
CA LEU A 166 -2.80 -0.88 25.39
C LEU A 166 -1.86 0.31 25.10
N ARG A 167 -2.32 1.54 25.35
CA ARG A 167 -1.45 2.73 25.24
C ARG A 167 -0.35 2.79 26.29
N ALA A 168 -0.56 2.17 27.46
CA ALA A 168 0.44 2.13 28.51
C ALA A 168 1.56 1.14 28.20
N VAL A 169 1.23 -0.02 27.61
CA VAL A 169 2.22 -1.04 27.21
C VAL A 169 2.98 -0.67 25.92
N ALA A 170 2.40 0.17 25.06
CA ALA A 170 3.04 0.65 23.83
C ALA A 170 3.94 1.89 24.01
N LYS A 171 4.26 2.29 25.25
CA LYS A 171 5.04 3.50 25.51
C LYS A 171 6.50 3.34 25.07
N PRO A 172 7.11 4.36 24.44
CA PRO A 172 8.54 4.35 24.14
C PRO A 172 9.37 4.18 25.43
N GLY A 173 10.22 3.15 25.47
CA GLY A 173 11.03 2.83 26.64
C GLY A 173 10.34 1.95 27.68
N GLY A 174 9.17 1.39 27.36
CA GLY A 174 8.65 0.27 28.11
C GLY A 174 7.93 0.59 29.41
N LEU A 175 7.40 -0.44 30.06
CA LEU A 175 6.68 -0.31 31.33
C LEU A 175 7.56 -0.69 32.54
N PHE A 176 8.63 -1.45 32.34
CA PHE A 176 9.47 -1.96 33.42
C PHE A 176 10.97 -1.78 33.12
N GLU A 177 11.76 -1.49 34.15
CA GLU A 177 13.22 -1.58 34.07
C GLU A 177 13.65 -2.99 34.49
N ASP A 178 14.07 -3.82 33.52
CA ASP A 178 14.70 -5.11 33.81
C ASP A 178 16.14 -4.87 34.28
N THR A 179 16.32 -4.88 35.59
CA THR A 179 17.64 -4.71 36.24
C THR A 179 18.45 -6.02 36.31
N VAL A 180 17.87 -7.16 35.90
CA VAL A 180 18.42 -8.50 36.20
C VAL A 180 18.95 -9.22 34.97
N VAL A 181 18.25 -9.22 33.83
CA VAL A 181 18.60 -10.07 32.69
C VAL A 181 19.23 -9.30 31.53
N THR A 182 18.58 -8.25 31.05
CA THR A 182 19.00 -7.55 29.82
C THR A 182 19.58 -6.15 30.05
N ARG A 183 19.27 -5.52 31.21
CA ARG A 183 19.60 -4.11 31.52
C ARG A 183 19.13 -3.11 30.45
N LEU A 184 18.12 -3.49 29.67
CA LEU A 184 17.46 -2.64 28.68
C LEU A 184 16.05 -2.28 29.18
N ARG A 185 15.53 -1.14 28.72
CA ARG A 185 14.18 -0.67 29.08
C ARG A 185 13.15 -1.32 28.15
N TRP A 186 12.14 -2.01 28.70
CA TRP A 186 11.17 -2.83 27.96
C TRP A 186 9.73 -2.59 28.41
#